data_AF-A0A2T2WNA8-F1
#
_entry.id   AF-A0A2T2WNA8-F1
#
_cell.length_a   1.000
_cell.length_b   1.000
_cell.length_c   1.000
_cell.angle_alpha   90.00
_cell.angle_beta   90.00
_cell.angle_gamma   90.00
#
_symmetry.space_group_name_H-M   'P 1'
#
loop_
_entity.id
_entity.type
_entity.pdbx_description
1 polymer ?
#
loop_
_entity_poly.entity_id
_entity_poly.type
_entity_poly.pdbx_seq_one_letter_code
_entity_poly.pdbx_strand_id
1 'polypeptide(L)'
;MKLRAISLTGRNPAPYLPRIKEADILAMVLVAGVRQAQKAEPLGADIVIAVGYEGGGHLGRDDIGSLVLVRKVAQSVSVPVVASGGFGDGYGLIAALALGAEGIEMGTRFLATEECPIHARYKQALLDFRETDTTIMGWSLGVSGRVLATGFSTVILAVNKKAVRRSDCCRFWQGREIASGHLMESSARTMSGSFKGSASFSTVHPLGN
;
A
#
# COMPACT_ATOMS: atom_id res chain seq x y z
N MET A 1 -20.19 19.70 -10.71
CA MET A 1 -18.99 19.91 -9.88
C MET A 1 -17.76 19.74 -10.77
N LYS A 2 -16.85 20.73 -10.85
CA LYS A 2 -15.59 20.62 -11.62
C LYS A 2 -14.55 19.88 -10.76
N LEU A 3 -13.90 18.86 -11.30
CA LEU A 3 -12.79 18.17 -10.62
C LEU A 3 -11.62 19.15 -10.42
N ARG A 4 -11.01 19.15 -9.23
CA ARG A 4 -9.99 20.14 -8.83
C ARG A 4 -8.58 19.59 -8.72
N ALA A 5 -8.45 18.31 -8.36
CA ALA A 5 -7.16 17.66 -8.19
C ALA A 5 -7.25 16.16 -8.55
N ILE A 6 -6.12 15.60 -8.99
CA ILE A 6 -5.93 14.17 -9.27
C ILE A 6 -4.65 13.72 -8.57
N SER A 7 -4.73 12.65 -7.77
CA SER A 7 -3.54 11.95 -7.27
C SER A 7 -3.24 10.75 -8.15
N LEU A 8 -2.00 10.67 -8.65
CA LEU A 8 -1.49 9.54 -9.43
C LEU A 8 -0.58 8.69 -8.55
N THR A 9 -0.86 7.40 -8.48
CA THR A 9 -0.06 6.42 -7.73
C THR A 9 0.32 5.25 -8.64
N GLY A 10 1.57 4.79 -8.49
CA GLY A 10 2.08 3.64 -9.24
C GLY A 10 2.34 3.90 -10.74
N ARG A 11 3.25 3.11 -11.32
CA ARG A 11 3.68 3.17 -12.73
C ARG A 11 4.17 4.57 -13.16
N ASN A 12 4.32 4.78 -14.48
CA ASN A 12 4.85 6.00 -15.06
C ASN A 12 3.71 7.05 -15.20
N PRO A 13 3.78 8.21 -14.54
CA PRO A 13 2.74 9.25 -14.63
C PRO A 13 2.81 10.08 -15.92
N ALA A 14 3.93 10.03 -16.65
CA ALA A 14 4.19 10.88 -17.82
C ALA A 14 3.08 10.90 -18.89
N PRO A 15 2.37 9.80 -19.21
CA PRO A 15 1.31 9.83 -20.22
C PRO A 15 0.08 10.66 -19.82
N TYR A 16 -0.11 10.93 -18.53
CA TYR A 16 -1.33 11.53 -17.99
C TYR A 16 -1.16 13.00 -17.64
N LEU A 17 0.02 13.38 -17.12
CA LEU A 17 0.30 14.72 -16.62
C LEU A 17 0.03 15.85 -17.65
N PRO A 18 0.37 15.72 -18.95
CA PRO A 18 0.05 16.76 -19.94
C PRO A 18 -1.46 17.03 -20.05
N ARG A 19 -2.28 15.97 -20.06
CA ARG A 19 -3.75 16.11 -20.18
C ARG A 19 -4.37 16.68 -18.91
N ILE A 20 -3.81 16.35 -17.74
CA ILE A 20 -4.25 16.91 -16.45
C ILE A 20 -3.96 18.41 -16.43
N LYS A 21 -2.77 18.81 -16.89
CA LYS A 21 -2.38 20.22 -17.02
C LYS A 21 -3.25 20.99 -18.01
N GLU A 22 -3.52 20.44 -19.20
CA GLU A 22 -4.44 21.03 -20.18
C GLU A 22 -5.85 21.25 -19.62
N ALA A 23 -6.29 20.39 -18.70
CA ALA A 23 -7.59 20.48 -18.07
C ALA A 23 -7.65 21.48 -16.89
N ASP A 24 -6.53 22.15 -16.55
CA ASP A 24 -6.43 23.07 -15.41
C ASP A 24 -6.85 22.37 -14.09
N ILE A 25 -6.28 21.18 -13.87
CA ILE A 25 -6.49 20.34 -12.69
C ILE A 25 -5.15 20.13 -11.99
N LEU A 26 -5.14 20.22 -10.66
CA LEU A 26 -3.93 20.00 -9.87
C LEU A 26 -3.49 18.53 -9.92
N ALA A 27 -2.25 18.28 -10.29
CA ALA A 27 -1.65 16.95 -10.34
C ALA A 27 -0.78 16.67 -9.10
N MET A 28 -1.17 15.68 -8.31
CA MET A 28 -0.35 15.15 -7.21
C MET A 28 0.26 13.82 -7.66
N VAL A 29 1.55 13.61 -7.41
CA VAL A 29 2.23 12.37 -7.77
C VAL A 29 2.84 11.72 -6.55
N LEU A 30 2.39 10.51 -6.24
CA LEU A 30 2.94 9.70 -5.16
C LEU A 30 4.23 9.00 -5.59
N VAL A 31 5.26 9.17 -4.78
CA VAL A 31 6.62 8.67 -5.00
C VAL A 31 7.14 7.97 -3.75
N ALA A 32 8.00 6.98 -3.95
CA ALA A 32 8.67 6.25 -2.87
C ALA A 32 10.21 6.38 -2.95
N GLY A 33 10.70 7.44 -3.60
CA GLY A 33 12.12 7.68 -3.77
C GLY A 33 12.44 9.04 -4.40
N VAL A 34 13.62 9.59 -4.06
CA VAL A 34 14.09 10.91 -4.54
C VAL A 34 14.12 10.99 -6.07
N ARG A 35 14.63 9.95 -6.74
CA ARG A 35 14.70 9.91 -8.21
C ARG A 35 13.33 10.00 -8.87
N GLN A 36 12.30 9.46 -8.22
CA GLN A 36 10.92 9.54 -8.73
C GLN A 36 10.37 10.95 -8.54
N ALA A 37 10.63 11.61 -7.40
CA ALA A 37 10.26 13.00 -7.17
C ALA A 37 10.87 13.95 -8.19
N GLN A 38 12.19 13.88 -8.38
CA GLN A 38 12.94 14.69 -9.35
C GLN A 38 12.49 14.47 -10.80
N LYS A 39 11.91 13.30 -11.11
CA LYS A 39 11.32 13.02 -12.41
C LYS A 39 9.89 13.54 -12.53
N ALA A 40 9.10 13.47 -11.45
CA ALA A 40 7.70 13.88 -11.46
C ALA A 40 7.53 15.39 -11.66
N GLU A 41 8.37 16.20 -11.00
CA GLU A 41 8.34 17.67 -11.08
C GLU A 41 8.42 18.21 -12.52
N PRO A 42 9.47 17.94 -13.32
CA PRO A 42 9.55 18.45 -14.70
C PRO A 42 8.49 17.84 -15.64
N LEU A 43 7.83 16.74 -15.26
CA LEU A 43 6.69 16.19 -16.01
C LEU A 43 5.37 16.92 -15.72
N GLY A 44 5.35 17.87 -14.78
CA GLY A 44 4.18 18.67 -14.45
C GLY A 44 3.41 18.17 -13.23
N ALA A 45 4.07 17.55 -12.26
CA ALA A 45 3.49 17.36 -10.94
C ALA A 45 3.43 18.72 -10.21
N ASP A 46 2.26 19.09 -9.68
CA ASP A 46 2.08 20.31 -8.87
C ASP A 46 2.40 20.04 -7.39
N ILE A 47 2.22 18.79 -6.94
CA ILE A 47 2.55 18.33 -5.58
C ILE A 47 3.18 16.94 -5.67
N VAL A 48 4.21 16.70 -4.85
CA VAL A 48 4.79 15.37 -4.66
C VAL A 48 4.35 14.79 -3.32
N ILE A 49 3.85 13.56 -3.32
CA ILE A 49 3.51 12.83 -2.09
C ILE A 49 4.61 11.80 -1.84
N ALA A 50 5.42 11.99 -0.79
CA ALA A 50 6.53 11.09 -0.45
C ALA A 50 6.06 10.02 0.55
N VAL A 51 5.88 8.78 0.08
CA VAL A 51 5.46 7.64 0.93
C VAL A 51 6.65 6.83 1.43
N GLY A 52 6.87 6.83 2.74
CA GLY A 52 7.91 6.01 3.36
C GLY A 52 7.50 4.57 3.60
N TYR A 53 8.45 3.78 4.09
CA TYR A 53 8.34 2.34 4.30
C TYR A 53 7.24 1.91 5.28
N GLU A 54 6.80 2.81 6.14
CA GLU A 54 5.70 2.62 7.10
C GLU A 54 4.31 2.61 6.41
N GLY A 55 4.23 3.04 5.14
CA GLY A 55 2.99 3.07 4.37
C GLY A 55 2.27 1.72 4.27
N GLY A 56 0.94 1.78 4.21
CA GLY A 56 0.11 0.62 3.88
C GLY A 56 0.01 0.40 2.38
N GLY A 57 -0.26 -0.83 1.93
CA GLY A 57 -0.36 -1.13 0.51
C GLY A 57 1.00 -1.19 -0.17
N HIS A 58 1.08 -0.85 -1.46
CA HIS A 58 2.30 -1.01 -2.25
C HIS A 58 3.44 -0.11 -1.77
N LEU A 59 4.62 -0.70 -1.60
CA LEU A 59 5.80 -0.01 -1.08
C LEU A 59 6.80 0.33 -2.20
N GLY A 60 7.67 1.29 -1.90
CA GLY A 60 8.92 1.48 -2.64
C GLY A 60 9.83 0.24 -2.55
N ARG A 61 10.88 0.23 -3.38
CA ARG A 61 11.85 -0.88 -3.42
C ARG A 61 13.08 -0.67 -2.53
N ASP A 62 13.23 0.52 -1.96
CA ASP A 62 14.48 0.92 -1.30
C ASP A 62 14.36 0.91 0.24
N ASP A 63 13.22 0.45 0.79
CA ASP A 63 12.95 0.32 2.23
C ASP A 63 13.27 1.57 3.07
N ILE A 64 13.10 2.76 2.49
CA ILE A 64 13.42 4.04 3.12
C ILE A 64 12.25 4.49 4.00
N GLY A 65 12.48 4.61 5.32
CA GLY A 65 11.50 5.14 6.26
C GLY A 65 11.17 6.62 6.02
N SER A 66 9.97 7.03 6.46
CA SER A 66 9.41 8.36 6.20
C SER A 66 10.30 9.48 6.74
N LEU A 67 10.95 9.27 7.89
CA LEU A 67 11.89 10.23 8.49
C LEU A 67 12.99 10.65 7.50
N VAL A 68 13.55 9.68 6.77
CA VAL A 68 14.65 9.91 5.81
C VAL A 68 14.09 10.34 4.46
N LEU A 69 13.07 9.62 3.95
CA LEU A 69 12.57 9.84 2.60
C LEU A 69 11.98 11.24 2.45
N VAL A 70 11.11 11.66 3.38
CA VAL A 70 10.43 12.96 3.30
C VAL A 70 11.45 14.09 3.26
N ARG A 71 12.45 14.05 4.15
CA ARG A 71 13.51 15.08 4.19
C ARG A 71 14.30 15.12 2.89
N LYS A 72 14.70 13.95 2.38
CA LYS A 72 15.49 13.87 1.15
C LYS A 72 14.70 14.32 -0.08
N VAL A 73 13.41 14.03 -0.15
CA VAL A 73 12.52 14.50 -1.23
C VAL A 73 12.34 16.01 -1.16
N ALA A 74 12.00 16.57 0.01
CA ALA A 74 11.83 18.01 0.21
C ALA A 74 13.08 18.83 -0.15
N GLN A 75 14.28 18.26 -0.01
CA GLN A 75 15.53 18.91 -0.43
C GLN A 75 15.81 18.83 -1.95
N SER A 76 15.04 18.02 -2.69
CA SER A 76 15.39 17.62 -4.06
C SER A 76 14.47 18.17 -5.14
N VAL A 77 13.32 18.75 -4.75
CA VAL A 77 12.30 19.33 -5.64
C VAL A 77 11.90 20.70 -5.12
N SER A 78 11.32 21.53 -5.99
CA SER A 78 10.82 22.86 -5.64
C SER A 78 9.30 22.89 -5.40
N VAL A 79 8.57 21.92 -5.94
CA VAL A 79 7.12 21.77 -5.72
C VAL A 79 6.81 21.32 -4.29
N PRO A 80 5.62 21.67 -3.74
CA PRO A 80 5.20 21.24 -2.42
C PRO A 80 5.27 19.73 -2.21
N VAL A 81 5.75 19.33 -1.03
CA VAL A 81 5.87 17.92 -0.63
C VAL A 81 4.88 17.59 0.47
N VAL A 82 4.11 16.52 0.28
CA VAL A 82 3.24 15.93 1.30
C VAL A 82 3.88 14.65 1.81
N ALA A 83 3.99 14.49 3.13
CA ALA A 83 4.55 13.29 3.74
C ALA A 83 3.48 12.18 3.87
N SER A 84 3.84 10.94 3.58
CA SER A 84 2.92 9.80 3.64
C SER A 84 3.59 8.57 4.24
N GLY A 85 2.80 7.71 4.88
CA GLY A 85 3.27 6.53 5.60
C GLY A 85 3.63 6.79 7.06
N GLY A 86 2.96 6.09 7.99
CA GLY A 86 3.22 6.23 9.43
C GLY A 86 2.62 7.46 10.13
N PHE A 87 1.95 8.36 9.39
CA PHE A 87 1.28 9.54 9.97
C PHE A 87 -0.20 9.25 10.30
N GLY A 88 -0.64 9.63 11.51
CA GLY A 88 -2.01 9.37 11.96
C GLY A 88 -2.59 10.36 12.98
N ASP A 89 -1.81 11.37 13.39
CA ASP A 89 -2.17 12.37 14.39
C ASP A 89 -1.41 13.70 14.19
N GLY A 90 -1.62 14.64 15.12
CA GLY A 90 -0.98 15.96 15.08
C GLY A 90 0.54 15.94 15.34
N TYR A 91 1.06 14.96 16.08
CA TYR A 91 2.50 14.83 16.30
C TYR A 91 3.20 14.42 15.01
N GLY A 92 2.60 13.47 14.28
CA GLY A 92 3.06 13.11 12.95
C GLY A 92 3.05 14.30 11.98
N LEU A 93 2.00 15.13 12.03
CA LEU A 93 1.94 16.36 11.24
C LEU A 93 3.10 17.32 11.58
N ILE A 94 3.32 17.61 12.87
CA ILE A 94 4.42 18.50 13.31
C ILE A 94 5.78 17.96 12.86
N ALA A 95 5.99 16.65 12.99
CA ALA A 95 7.22 16.00 12.52
C ALA A 95 7.39 16.15 11.00
N ALA A 96 6.35 15.93 10.21
CA ALA A 96 6.39 16.09 8.76
C ALA A 96 6.73 17.54 8.36
N LEU A 97 6.08 18.52 9.00
CA LEU A 97 6.36 19.94 8.77
C LEU A 97 7.82 20.28 9.09
N ALA A 98 8.36 19.76 10.19
CA ALA A 98 9.77 19.94 10.58
C ALA A 98 10.75 19.33 9.57
N LEU A 99 10.37 18.26 8.86
CA LEU A 99 11.19 17.66 7.80
C LEU A 99 11.16 18.45 6.48
N GLY A 100 10.25 19.42 6.36
CA GLY A 100 10.06 20.25 5.17
C GLY A 100 8.92 19.81 4.26
N ALA A 101 8.01 18.96 4.74
CA ALA A 101 6.73 18.75 4.07
C ALA A 101 5.76 19.91 4.39
N GLU A 102 4.73 20.07 3.57
CA GLU A 102 3.65 21.07 3.73
C GLU A 102 2.33 20.44 4.18
N GLY A 103 2.33 19.13 4.41
CA GLY A 103 1.17 18.39 4.90
C GLY A 103 1.46 16.91 5.04
N ILE A 104 0.42 16.17 5.44
CA ILE A 104 0.45 14.71 5.54
C ILE A 104 -0.69 14.06 4.75
N GLU A 105 -0.41 12.92 4.13
CA GLU A 105 -1.39 11.99 3.60
C GLU A 105 -1.53 10.83 4.58
N MET A 106 -2.77 10.46 4.90
CA MET A 106 -3.09 9.34 5.78
C MET A 106 -3.93 8.31 5.03
N GLY A 107 -3.57 7.03 5.14
CA GLY A 107 -4.41 5.93 4.67
C GLY A 107 -5.13 5.26 5.82
N THR A 108 -4.35 4.55 6.64
CA THR A 108 -4.84 3.74 7.77
C THR A 108 -5.74 4.53 8.73
N ARG A 109 -5.42 5.79 9.03
CA ARG A 109 -6.24 6.62 9.92
C ARG A 109 -7.66 6.87 9.37
N PHE A 110 -7.79 7.08 8.06
CA PHE A 110 -9.11 7.26 7.43
C PHE A 110 -9.90 5.97 7.35
N LEU A 111 -9.24 4.80 7.30
CA LEU A 111 -9.95 3.51 7.41
C LEU A 111 -10.66 3.36 8.77
N ALA A 112 -10.10 3.94 9.83
CA ALA A 112 -10.64 3.89 11.19
C ALA A 112 -11.62 5.04 11.52
N THR A 113 -12.23 5.68 10.50
CA THR A 113 -13.28 6.70 10.68
C THR A 113 -14.68 6.09 10.66
N GLU A 114 -15.68 6.81 11.16
CA GLU A 114 -17.07 6.34 11.16
C GLU A 114 -17.62 6.20 9.73
N GLU A 115 -17.28 7.15 8.86
CA GLU A 115 -17.79 7.30 7.51
C GLU A 115 -17.17 6.31 6.50
N CYS A 116 -15.99 5.76 6.79
CA CYS A 116 -15.34 4.82 5.89
C CYS A 116 -16.20 3.56 5.68
N PRO A 117 -16.63 3.21 4.46
CA PRO A 117 -17.58 2.13 4.19
C PRO A 117 -16.89 0.77 4.15
N ILE A 118 -16.13 0.44 5.20
CA ILE A 118 -15.48 -0.86 5.38
C ILE A 118 -16.14 -1.64 6.51
N HIS A 119 -16.00 -2.96 6.46
CA HIS A 119 -16.63 -3.85 7.43
C HIS A 119 -16.19 -3.53 8.86
N ALA A 120 -17.14 -3.51 9.81
CA ALA A 120 -16.89 -3.13 11.20
C ALA A 120 -15.77 -3.96 11.86
N ARG A 121 -15.69 -5.27 11.55
CA ARG A 121 -14.58 -6.13 12.02
C ARG A 121 -13.20 -5.67 11.53
N TYR A 122 -13.11 -5.07 10.34
CA TYR A 122 -11.84 -4.53 9.86
C TYR A 122 -11.48 -3.26 10.62
N LYS A 123 -12.44 -2.37 10.89
CA LYS A 123 -12.22 -1.20 11.76
C LYS A 123 -11.77 -1.63 13.15
N GLN A 124 -12.45 -2.61 13.75
CA GLN A 124 -12.07 -3.14 15.05
C GLN A 124 -10.67 -3.74 15.03
N ALA A 125 -10.31 -4.51 14.00
CA ALA A 125 -8.95 -5.02 13.85
C ALA A 125 -7.91 -3.90 13.77
N LEU A 126 -8.21 -2.76 13.14
CA LEU A 126 -7.33 -1.58 13.13
C LEU A 126 -7.24 -0.87 14.49
N LEU A 127 -8.19 -1.08 15.40
CA LEU A 127 -8.12 -0.54 16.76
C LEU A 127 -7.36 -1.47 17.71
N ASP A 128 -7.45 -2.78 17.48
CA ASP A 128 -6.87 -3.80 18.35
C ASP A 128 -5.41 -4.14 17.99
N PHE A 129 -4.96 -3.85 16.76
CA PHE A 129 -3.62 -4.23 16.30
C PHE A 129 -2.50 -3.39 16.93
N ARG A 130 -1.34 -4.02 17.04
CA ARG A 130 -0.07 -3.40 17.46
C ARG A 130 0.73 -2.97 16.24
N GLU A 131 1.68 -2.06 16.41
CA GLU A 131 2.60 -1.62 15.36
C GLU A 131 3.37 -2.79 14.70
N THR A 132 3.54 -3.89 15.42
CA THR A 132 4.19 -5.13 14.98
C THR A 132 3.29 -6.05 14.14
N ASP A 133 1.99 -5.80 14.04
CA ASP A 133 1.01 -6.72 13.45
C ASP A 133 0.80 -6.47 11.95
N THR A 134 1.82 -5.94 11.27
CA THR A 134 1.84 -5.81 9.82
C THR A 134 2.95 -6.66 9.22
N THR A 135 2.76 -7.07 7.97
CA THR A 135 3.76 -7.82 7.22
C THR A 135 3.82 -7.39 5.77
N ILE A 136 4.95 -7.66 5.11
CA ILE A 136 5.17 -7.28 3.71
C ILE A 136 5.11 -8.53 2.85
N MET A 137 4.15 -8.56 1.94
CA MET A 137 4.01 -9.61 0.94
C MET A 137 4.60 -9.14 -0.40
N GLY A 138 4.91 -10.07 -1.31
CA GLY A 138 5.21 -9.71 -2.70
C GLY A 138 6.62 -9.17 -2.97
N TRP A 139 7.50 -9.18 -1.97
CA TRP A 139 8.88 -8.69 -2.10
C TRP A 139 9.62 -9.42 -3.24
N SER A 140 9.67 -10.75 -3.22
CA SER A 140 10.31 -11.58 -4.27
C SER A 140 9.73 -11.38 -5.68
N LEU A 141 8.58 -10.72 -5.81
CA LEU A 141 7.86 -10.50 -7.06
C LEU A 141 7.99 -9.06 -7.59
N GLY A 142 8.67 -8.18 -6.83
CA GLY A 142 8.80 -6.76 -7.14
C GLY A 142 7.48 -5.98 -7.08
N VAL A 143 6.52 -6.49 -6.31
CA VAL A 143 5.21 -5.87 -6.00
C VAL A 143 4.99 -5.94 -4.48
N SER A 144 5.97 -5.43 -3.73
CA SER A 144 5.92 -5.41 -2.27
C SER A 144 4.69 -4.62 -1.81
N GLY A 145 3.98 -5.17 -0.83
CA GLY A 145 2.88 -4.48 -0.19
C GLY A 145 2.74 -4.82 1.28
N ARG A 146 2.55 -3.80 2.13
CA ARG A 146 2.29 -3.93 3.56
C ARG A 146 0.81 -4.17 3.82
N VAL A 147 0.52 -5.22 4.58
CA VAL A 147 -0.84 -5.61 4.98
C VAL A 147 -0.88 -5.97 6.46
N LEU A 148 -2.08 -6.06 7.03
CA LEU A 148 -2.28 -6.67 8.36
C LEU A 148 -1.85 -8.13 8.35
N ALA A 149 -1.16 -8.55 9.41
CA ALA A 149 -0.79 -9.93 9.64
C ALA A 149 -2.05 -10.74 10.01
N THR A 150 -2.44 -11.64 9.11
CA THR A 150 -3.59 -12.55 9.27
C THR A 150 -3.16 -13.96 8.88
N GLY A 151 -4.00 -14.97 9.17
CA GLY A 151 -3.76 -16.35 8.71
C GLY A 151 -3.55 -16.42 7.19
N PHE A 152 -4.28 -15.60 6.43
CA PHE A 152 -4.16 -15.53 4.97
C PHE A 152 -2.81 -14.93 4.51
N SER A 153 -2.37 -13.82 5.10
CA SER A 153 -1.07 -13.24 4.73
C SER A 153 0.08 -14.17 5.08
N THR A 154 -0.01 -14.92 6.19
CA THR A 154 0.99 -15.93 6.56
C THR A 154 1.09 -17.04 5.51
N VAL A 155 -0.05 -17.52 4.99
CA VAL A 155 -0.07 -18.49 3.89
C VAL A 155 0.57 -17.91 2.63
N ILE A 156 0.24 -16.66 2.26
CA ILE A 156 0.86 -15.99 1.12
C ILE A 156 2.37 -15.87 1.29
N LEU A 157 2.87 -15.51 2.47
CA LEU A 157 4.30 -15.43 2.74
C LEU A 157 4.99 -16.79 2.59
N ALA A 158 4.36 -17.86 3.06
CA ALA A 158 4.87 -19.22 2.90
C ALA A 158 4.95 -19.62 1.40
N VAL A 159 3.95 -19.22 0.61
CA VAL A 159 3.95 -19.42 -0.85
C VAL A 159 5.03 -18.58 -1.52
N ASN A 160 5.17 -17.29 -1.17
CA ASN A 160 6.19 -16.39 -1.75
C ASN A 160 7.63 -16.90 -1.52
N LYS A 161 7.90 -17.57 -0.38
CA LYS A 161 9.21 -18.20 -0.10
C LYS A 161 9.50 -19.41 -1.00
N LYS A 162 8.46 -20.09 -1.48
CA LYS A 162 8.56 -21.30 -2.31
C LYS A 162 8.35 -21.02 -3.80
N ALA A 163 7.73 -19.89 -4.15
CA ALA A 163 7.40 -19.54 -5.52
C ALA A 163 8.64 -19.12 -6.31
N VAL A 164 8.83 -19.76 -7.46
CA VAL A 164 9.97 -19.52 -8.36
C VAL A 164 9.65 -18.41 -9.38
N ARG A 165 8.36 -18.16 -9.69
CA ARG A 165 7.93 -17.15 -10.67
C ARG A 165 6.74 -16.31 -10.19
N ARG A 166 6.68 -15.07 -10.68
CA ARG A 166 5.62 -14.08 -10.40
C ARG A 166 4.23 -14.52 -10.87
N SER A 167 4.14 -15.27 -11.96
CA SER A 167 2.89 -15.84 -12.47
C SER A 167 2.16 -16.67 -11.42
N ASP A 168 2.92 -17.45 -10.64
CA ASP A 168 2.38 -18.48 -9.75
C ASP A 168 1.75 -17.83 -8.51
N CYS A 169 2.40 -16.79 -7.98
CA CYS A 169 1.82 -15.98 -6.91
C CYS A 169 0.65 -15.12 -7.37
N CYS A 170 0.69 -14.55 -8.59
CA CYS A 170 -0.44 -13.76 -9.10
C CYS A 170 -1.71 -14.60 -9.27
N ARG A 171 -1.60 -15.86 -9.71
CA ARG A 171 -2.73 -16.79 -9.80
C ARG A 171 -3.30 -17.13 -8.42
N PHE A 172 -2.44 -17.36 -7.43
CA PHE A 172 -2.84 -17.59 -6.05
C PHE A 172 -3.54 -16.38 -5.42
N TRP A 173 -2.97 -15.17 -5.57
CA TRP A 173 -3.57 -13.93 -5.03
C TRP A 173 -4.91 -13.56 -5.65
N GLN A 174 -5.14 -13.96 -6.90
CA GLN A 174 -6.41 -13.73 -7.60
C GLN A 174 -7.45 -14.82 -7.34
N GLY A 175 -7.18 -15.77 -6.44
CA GLY A 175 -8.07 -16.89 -6.15
C GLY A 175 -8.22 -17.88 -7.32
N ARG A 176 -7.33 -17.83 -8.32
CA ARG A 176 -7.38 -18.68 -9.53
C ARG A 176 -6.60 -20.00 -9.38
N GLU A 177 -5.95 -20.21 -8.25
CA GLU A 177 -5.27 -21.45 -7.92
C GLU A 177 -5.28 -21.59 -6.39
N ILE A 178 -5.91 -22.65 -5.88
CA ILE A 178 -5.61 -23.13 -4.53
C ILE A 178 -4.22 -23.71 -4.68
N ALA A 179 -3.25 -23.25 -3.87
CA ALA A 179 -1.89 -23.78 -3.87
C ALA A 179 -1.97 -25.31 -4.01
N SER A 180 -1.47 -25.82 -5.13
CA SER A 180 -1.55 -27.23 -5.52
C SER A 180 -1.26 -28.11 -4.29
N GLY A 181 -2.10 -29.12 -4.05
CA GLY A 181 -2.27 -29.79 -2.74
C GLY A 181 -1.00 -30.16 -1.96
N HIS A 182 0.14 -30.31 -2.64
CA HIS A 182 1.46 -30.45 -2.02
C HIS A 182 1.89 -29.28 -1.10
N LEU A 183 1.50 -28.03 -1.41
CA LEU A 183 1.86 -26.85 -0.59
C LEU A 183 1.02 -26.77 0.70
N MET A 184 -0.25 -27.18 0.65
CA MET A 184 -1.14 -27.22 1.81
C MET A 184 -0.85 -28.41 2.74
N GLU A 185 -0.49 -29.60 2.25
CA GLU A 185 -0.23 -30.76 3.13
C GLU A 185 0.96 -30.55 4.09
N SER A 186 1.99 -29.81 3.66
CA SER A 186 3.13 -29.46 4.53
C SER A 186 2.76 -28.43 5.61
N SER A 187 1.73 -27.63 5.38
CA SER A 187 1.29 -26.54 6.28
C SER A 187 0.09 -26.95 7.16
N ALA A 188 -0.73 -27.89 6.68
CA ALA A 188 -1.86 -28.46 7.42
C ALA A 188 -1.40 -29.35 8.59
N ARG A 189 -0.23 -29.99 8.49
CA ARG A 189 0.40 -30.71 9.62
C ARG A 189 0.80 -29.81 10.78
N THR A 190 1.09 -28.54 10.51
CA THR A 190 1.36 -27.52 11.54
C THR A 190 0.07 -26.91 12.12
N MET A 191 -1.08 -27.11 11.47
CA MET A 191 -2.38 -26.53 11.85
C MET A 191 -3.32 -27.50 12.59
N SER A 192 -2.98 -28.79 12.72
CA SER A 192 -3.83 -29.76 13.44
C SER A 192 -3.86 -29.55 14.97
N GLY A 193 -3.02 -28.66 15.52
CA GLY A 193 -3.01 -28.33 16.95
C GLY A 193 -4.02 -27.26 17.38
N SER A 194 -4.44 -26.37 16.47
CA SER A 194 -5.13 -25.13 16.87
C SER A 194 -6.04 -24.59 15.78
N PHE A 195 -7.16 -25.24 15.47
CA PHE A 195 -8.42 -24.60 15.02
C PHE A 195 -9.52 -25.65 14.80
N LYS A 196 -10.43 -25.81 15.77
CA LYS A 196 -11.76 -26.40 15.54
C LYS A 196 -12.73 -25.26 15.22
N GLY A 197 -12.87 -24.94 13.94
CA GLY A 197 -13.83 -23.96 13.45
C GLY A 197 -14.01 -24.12 11.95
N SER A 198 -15.09 -24.77 11.54
CA SER A 198 -15.44 -25.00 10.14
C SER A 198 -15.69 -23.67 9.43
N ALA A 199 -14.72 -23.22 8.64
CA ALA A 199 -14.93 -22.16 7.66
C ALA A 199 -15.47 -22.80 6.36
N SER A 200 -16.80 -22.80 6.22
CA SER A 200 -17.48 -23.04 4.95
C SER A 200 -17.15 -21.88 4.01
N PHE A 201 -16.32 -22.16 2.99
CA PHE A 201 -16.13 -21.27 1.85
C PHE A 201 -17.38 -21.39 0.96
N SER A 202 -18.30 -20.45 1.06
CA SER A 202 -19.36 -20.30 0.06
C SER A 202 -18.74 -19.79 -1.23
N THR A 203 -18.71 -20.67 -2.24
CA THR A 203 -18.38 -20.37 -3.63
C THR A 203 -19.28 -19.26 -4.17
N VAL A 204 -18.69 -18.13 -4.52
CA VAL A 204 -19.38 -17.11 -5.33
C VAL A 204 -19.43 -17.64 -6.75
N HIS A 205 -20.61 -18.11 -7.19
CA HIS A 205 -20.84 -18.44 -8.59
C HIS A 205 -20.77 -17.16 -9.45
N PRO A 206 -20.23 -17.23 -10.68
CA PRO A 206 -20.26 -16.12 -11.61
C PRO A 206 -21.72 -15.88 -12.05
N LEU A 207 -22.20 -14.64 -11.88
CA LEU A 207 -23.44 -14.19 -12.49
C LEU A 207 -23.25 -14.17 -14.01
N GLY A 208 -23.90 -15.10 -14.70
CA GLY A 208 -24.14 -15.01 -16.14
C GLY A 208 -25.33 -14.09 -16.41
N ASN A 209 -25.32 -13.46 -17.59
CA ASN A 209 -26.44 -12.69 -18.15
C ASN A 209 -27.77 -13.46 -18.14
#